data_AF-A0A1W2G058-F1
#
_entry.id   AF-A0A1W2G058-F1
#
_cell.length_a   1.000
_cell.length_b   1.000
_cell.length_c   1.000
_cell.angle_alpha   90.00
_cell.angle_beta   90.00
_cell.angle_gamma   90.00
#
_symmetry.space_group_name_H-M   'P 1'
#
loop_
_entity.id
_entity.type
_entity.pdbx_description
1 polymer ?
#
loop_
_entity_poly.entity_id
_entity_poly.type
_entity_poly.pdbx_seq_one_letter_code
_entity_poly.pdbx_strand_id
1 'polypeptide(L)' 'MGTRRQRSARRLATLLSAAAGTWVMVRYDRTARGYRVVWTGGPTNQAMHALAERHAASIPELDLGELDWDRG' A
#
# COMPACT_ATOMS: atom_id res chain seq x y z
N MET A 1 -19.65 1.17 -7.47
CA MET A 1 -18.95 -0.12 -7.27
C MET A 1 -17.49 0.06 -7.66
N GLY A 2 -16.54 -0.06 -6.72
CA GLY A 2 -15.12 0.20 -7.00
C GLY A 2 -14.46 -0.88 -7.86
N THR A 3 -13.44 -0.51 -8.63
CA THR A 3 -12.67 -1.45 -9.47
C THR A 3 -11.96 -2.50 -8.60
N ARG A 4 -11.52 -3.62 -9.20
CA ARG A 4 -10.75 -4.65 -8.49
C ARG A 4 -9.46 -4.07 -7.89
N ARG A 5 -8.74 -3.25 -8.67
CA ARG A 5 -7.59 -2.45 -8.22
C ARG A 5 -7.89 -1.61 -6.97
N GLN A 6 -9.01 -0.89 -6.94
CA GLN A 6 -9.38 -0.08 -5.78
C GLN A 6 -9.66 -0.93 -4.53
N ARG A 7 -10.21 -2.13 -4.69
CA ARG A 7 -10.40 -3.07 -3.57
C ARG A 7 -9.08 -3.64 -3.07
N SER A 8 -8.18 -4.01 -3.97
CA SER A 8 -6.83 -4.47 -3.61
C SER A 8 -6.03 -3.39 -2.89
N ALA A 9 -6.11 -2.13 -3.33
CA ALA A 9 -5.48 -0.99 -2.66
C ALA A 9 -6.00 -0.79 -1.22
N ARG A 10 -7.33 -0.87 -1.03
CA ARG A 10 -7.93 -0.81 0.32
C ARG A 10 -7.47 -1.98 1.20
N ARG A 11 -7.43 -3.19 0.64
CA ARG A 11 -6.97 -4.38 1.34
C ARG A 11 -5.50 -4.27 1.75
N LEU A 12 -4.64 -3.75 0.87
CA LEU A 12 -3.23 -3.48 1.18
C LEU A 12 -3.13 -2.52 2.38
N ALA A 13 -3.87 -1.42 2.38
CA ALA A 13 -3.88 -0.46 3.49
C ALA A 13 -4.22 -1.12 4.84
N THR A 14 -5.27 -1.95 4.86
CA THR A 14 -5.69 -2.68 6.06
C THR A 14 -4.63 -3.69 6.53
N LEU A 15 -4.06 -4.48 5.61
CA LEU A 15 -3.05 -5.49 5.94
C LEU A 15 -1.77 -4.84 6.49
N LEU A 16 -1.28 -3.79 5.82
CA LEU A 16 -0.10 -3.07 6.28
C LEU A 16 -0.35 -2.38 7.61
N SER A 17 -1.52 -1.79 7.82
CA SER A 17 -1.83 -1.13 9.09
C SER A 17 -1.80 -2.13 10.26
N ALA A 18 -2.40 -3.31 10.06
CA ALA A 18 -2.40 -4.36 11.06
C ALA A 18 -1.00 -4.93 11.33
N ALA A 19 -0.22 -5.17 10.27
CA ALA A 19 1.10 -5.80 10.40
C ALA A 19 2.19 -4.84 10.89
N ALA A 20 2.12 -3.56 10.53
CA ALA A 20 3.10 -2.55 10.92
C ALA A 20 2.76 -1.85 12.25
N GLY A 21 1.54 -2.00 12.76
CA GLY A 21 1.08 -1.30 13.97
C GLY A 21 1.01 0.23 13.81
N THR A 22 0.96 0.73 12.57
CA THR A 22 0.80 2.15 12.26
C THR A 22 -0.32 2.35 11.25
N TRP A 23 -0.91 3.53 11.20
CA TRP A 23 -1.96 3.84 10.23
C TRP A 23 -1.37 4.01 8.83
N VAL A 24 -1.80 3.17 7.89
CA VAL A 24 -1.36 3.19 6.49
C VAL A 24 -2.52 3.56 5.58
N MET A 25 -2.29 4.52 4.68
CA MET A 25 -3.26 4.97 3.69
C MET A 25 -2.75 4.67 2.27
N VAL A 26 -3.64 4.15 1.42
CA VAL A 26 -3.35 3.99 -0.01
C VAL A 26 -4.27 4.90 -0.81
N ARG A 27 -3.69 5.88 -1.49
CA ARG A 27 -4.40 6.88 -2.31
C ARG A 27 -3.98 6.79 -3.76
N TYR A 28 -4.92 7.03 -4.68
CA TYR A 28 -4.59 7.12 -6.10
C TYR A 28 -4.13 8.55 -6.41
N ASP A 29 -2.89 8.68 -6.86
CA ASP A 29 -2.33 9.93 -7.37
C ASP A 29 -2.68 10.05 -8.87
N ARG A 30 -3.51 11.05 -9.19
CA ARG A 30 -3.95 11.28 -10.58
C ARG A 30 -2.86 11.86 -11.47
N THR A 31 -1.88 12.55 -10.88
CA THR A 31 -0.78 13.18 -11.60
C THR A 31 0.23 12.11 -12.03
N ALA A 32 0.61 11.23 -11.10
CA ALA A 32 1.48 10.09 -11.38
C ALA A 32 0.74 8.90 -12.04
N ARG A 33 -0.60 8.94 -12.06
CA ARG A 33 -1.49 7.85 -12.52
C ARG A 33 -1.28 6.52 -11.79
N GLY A 34 -0.82 6.57 -10.55
CA GLY A 34 -0.45 5.40 -9.74
C GLY A 34 -1.06 5.43 -8.34
N TYR A 35 -0.86 4.36 -7.58
CA TYR A 35 -1.21 4.33 -6.16
C TYR A 35 0.00 4.71 -5.31
N ARG A 36 -0.21 5.60 -4.34
CA ARG A 36 0.77 5.96 -3.32
C ARG A 36 0.35 5.41 -1.97
N VAL A 37 1.28 4.72 -1.33
CA VAL A 37 1.19 4.23 0.04
C VAL A 37 1.84 5.28 0.95
N VAL A 38 1.08 5.80 1.92
CA VAL A 38 1.53 6.83 2.85
C VAL A 38 1.30 6.37 4.28
N TRP A 39 2.29 6.57 5.14
CA TRP A 39 2.18 6.36 6.58
C TRP A 39 3.15 7.29 7.32
N THR A 40 2.98 7.43 8.63
CA THR A 40 3.84 8.25 9.48
C THR A 40 4.33 7.41 10.66
N GLY A 41 5.59 7.63 11.05
CA GLY A 41 6.24 6.82 12.09
C GLY A 41 6.40 5.34 11.70
N GLY A 42 6.88 4.51 12.63
CA GLY A 42 6.98 3.07 12.41
C GLY A 42 8.05 2.63 11.38
N PRO A 43 7.78 1.65 10.50
CA PRO A 43 8.77 1.04 9.61
C PRO A 43 9.35 2.00 8.57
N THR A 44 10.59 1.74 8.13
CA THR A 44 11.20 2.38 6.96
C THR A 44 10.48 2.00 5.67
N ASN A 45 10.68 2.76 4.59
CA ASN A 45 10.12 2.43 3.27
C ASN A 45 10.45 1.00 2.85
N GLN A 46 11.72 0.58 3.03
CA GLN A 46 12.16 -0.77 2.73
C GLN A 46 11.43 -1.83 3.57
N ALA A 47 11.28 -1.60 4.88
CA ALA A 47 10.59 -2.53 5.75
C ALA A 47 9.08 -2.61 5.43
N MET A 48 8.46 -1.48 5.06
CA MET A 48 7.06 -1.43 4.63
C MET A 48 6.85 -2.13 3.28
N HIS A 49 7.78 -1.97 2.34
CA HIS A 49 7.77 -2.70 1.08
C HIS A 49 7.87 -4.22 1.32
N ALA A 50 8.82 -4.65 2.14
CA ALA A 50 8.99 -6.06 2.51
C ALA A 50 7.76 -6.64 3.24
N LEU A 51 7.05 -5.82 4.03
CA LEU A 51 5.75 -6.18 4.61
C LEU A 51 4.69 -6.42 3.53
N ALA A 52 4.63 -5.56 2.52
CA ALA A 52 3.68 -5.69 1.42
C ALA A 52 3.96 -6.92 0.56
N GLU A 53 5.23 -7.23 0.28
CA GLU A 53 5.65 -8.42 -0.47
C GLU A 53 5.15 -9.71 0.18
N ARG A 54 5.20 -9.81 1.52
CA ARG A 54 4.63 -10.96 2.26
C ARG A 54 3.14 -11.15 2.05
N HIS A 55 2.43 -10.10 1.64
CA HIS A 55 1.00 -10.09 1.40
C HIS A 55 0.63 -10.04 -0.09
N ALA A 56 1.60 -10.06 -1.03
CA ALA A 56 1.37 -9.89 -2.47
C ALA A 56 0.29 -10.84 -3.02
N ALA A 57 0.30 -12.11 -2.58
CA ALA A 57 -0.70 -13.11 -2.97
C ALA A 57 -2.15 -12.74 -2.59
N SER A 58 -2.34 -11.88 -1.59
CA SER A 58 -3.66 -11.39 -1.14
C SER A 58 -4.17 -10.17 -1.89
N ILE A 59 -3.36 -9.59 -2.80
CA ILE A 59 -3.64 -8.34 -3.52
C ILE A 59 -3.28 -8.44 -5.03
N PRO A 60 -3.81 -9.44 -5.76
CA PRO A 60 -3.33 -9.84 -7.09
C PRO A 60 -3.46 -8.80 -8.23
N GLU A 61 -4.13 -7.68 -7.98
CA GLU A 61 -4.46 -6.65 -8.98
C GLU A 61 -3.61 -5.38 -8.81
N LEU A 62 -2.69 -5.40 -7.85
CA LEU A 62 -1.83 -4.29 -7.48
C LEU A 62 -0.38 -4.72 -7.70
N ASP A 63 0.31 -4.05 -8.62
CA ASP A 63 1.75 -4.23 -8.78
C ASP A 63 2.45 -3.39 -7.71
N LEU A 64 3.17 -4.05 -6.78
CA LEU A 64 3.89 -3.39 -5.71
C LEU A 64 5.05 -2.53 -6.23
N GLY A 65 5.63 -2.87 -7.37
CA GLY A 65 6.70 -2.11 -8.02
C GLY A 65 6.24 -0.81 -8.67
N GLU A 66 4.94 -0.70 -8.98
CA GLU A 66 4.32 0.54 -9.48
C GLU A 66 3.81 1.46 -8.35
N LEU A 67 3.97 1.06 -7.09
CA LEU A 67 3.54 1.87 -5.95
C LEU A 67 4.62 2.87 -5.54
N ASP A 68 4.16 4.10 -5.29
CA ASP A 68 4.96 5.08 -4.57
C ASP A 68 4.88 4.82 -3.06
N TRP A 69 6.00 4.92 -2.37
CA TRP A 69 6.11 4.70 -0.93
C TRP A 69 6.60 5.96 -0.23
N ASP A 70 5.77 6.52 0.64
CA ASP A 70 6.02 7.80 1.28
C ASP A 70 5.83 7.67 2.79
N ARG A 71 6.96 7.73 3.51
CA ARG A 71 6.96 7.84 4.96
C ARG A 71 7.02 9.33 5.29
N GLY A 72 5.86 9.89 5.62
CA GLY A 72 5.72 11.28 6.07
C GLY A 72 6.42 11.56 7.38
#